data_AF-E1F987-F1
#
_entry.id   AF-E1F987-F1
#
_cell.length_a   1.000
_cell.length_b   1.000
_cell.length_c   1.000
_cell.angle_alpha   90.00
_cell.angle_beta   90.00
_cell.angle_gamma   90.00
#
_symmetry.space_group_name_H-M   'P 1'
#
loop_
_entity.id
_entity.type
_entity.pdbx_description
1 polymer ?
#
loop_
_entity_poly.entity_id
_entity_poly.type
_entity_poly.pdbx_seq_one_letter_code
_entity_poly.pdbx_strand_id
1 'polypeptide(L)'
;MNALFYQLLGKWNHRQNVCFHVGSNLKRTSMLLIAFSFVLSALAAACTQQTNPQDCTENKCEMIGNTEVCTQCKAGKVPINGACADPAGSSAKCKNADNSGNADQTCGKCLGATFMYKGGCYDRESAPGNVICKTPGDTDGVCDECQDGYFRHSTPVDTKDSCISCDDTAGVDHNKGIANCKTCVSPGSAGTADTPQTATCTGEAADKCTSCTAGTHFLGATSGEGPCVSCGTVQATWSGVKDCAKCNEPADADTPAVCTECAANLYVKADVGVMACVAASECGEGFFPATVGGVKKCVSCDETDNGGVETCAKCALKTPVPEAGTVVTCSECDGSKKLSPLKDACLNSCPDGTYDKQNVCAPCHSSCASCTDATSATCTACYPGFVLNATAGASAGTCVQECTGKYAENCADGQCTAVVGGSKYCSKCRAGFAPVDGVCVSSTTTRAPTGCTPGTDGTCTACTDTYFLQSGGCYQSTKYPGNTLCSNAASGKCTQCTNGQQADNNSGSCPACDPTCKTCTAKEDPNACSACFPGYYKSGNSCIKCDANDSQITGVSGCLSCAPPSGNQGSVICYITKDGGSGGGNTNKSGLSTGAIAGISVAAIVVVGGLVGFLCWWFICRGRA
;
A
#
# COMPACT_ATOMS: atom_id res chain seq x y z
N MET A 1 -6.95 52.13 2.57
CA MET A 1 -7.42 51.84 1.19
C MET A 1 -8.18 50.52 1.28
N ASN A 2 -9.42 50.50 1.75
CA ASN A 2 -10.63 51.24 1.36
C ASN A 2 -11.34 50.61 0.15
N ALA A 3 -12.64 50.37 0.30
CA ALA A 3 -13.45 49.52 -0.55
C ALA A 3 -13.60 50.03 -1.99
N LEU A 4 -13.52 49.11 -2.96
CA LEU A 4 -13.89 49.33 -4.36
C LEU A 4 -14.13 48.00 -5.08
N PHE A 5 -15.32 47.40 -4.92
CA PHE A 5 -16.02 46.60 -5.96
C PHE A 5 -17.45 46.25 -5.54
N TYR A 6 -18.32 47.27 -5.47
CA TYR A 6 -19.76 47.09 -5.24
C TYR A 6 -20.55 47.96 -6.23
N GLN A 7 -20.65 47.51 -7.49
CA GLN A 7 -21.55 48.08 -8.50
C GLN A 7 -21.60 47.20 -9.75
N LEU A 8 -22.73 47.27 -10.48
CA LEU A 8 -23.05 46.54 -11.72
C LEU A 8 -23.22 45.01 -11.52
N LEU A 9 -24.36 44.37 -11.82
CA LEU A 9 -25.61 44.83 -12.45
C LEU A 9 -26.85 44.34 -11.67
N GLY A 10 -27.93 45.13 -11.70
CA GLY A 10 -29.23 44.71 -11.21
C GLY A 10 -30.37 45.56 -11.79
N LYS A 11 -31.49 44.88 -12.09
CA LYS A 11 -32.77 45.40 -12.65
C LYS A 11 -32.75 45.82 -14.14
N TRP A 12 -33.64 45.19 -14.91
CA TRP A 12 -34.81 45.75 -15.64
C TRP A 12 -35.34 44.62 -16.57
N ASN A 13 -36.62 44.38 -16.86
CA ASN A 13 -37.93 44.65 -16.23
C ASN A 13 -39.01 43.81 -17.02
N HIS A 14 -40.32 43.68 -16.78
CA HIS A 14 -41.29 44.24 -15.82
C HIS A 14 -42.56 43.32 -15.80
N ARG A 15 -43.17 43.01 -14.63
CA ARG A 15 -44.52 42.37 -14.45
C ARG A 15 -44.66 40.90 -14.92
N GLN A 16 -45.67 40.12 -14.50
CA GLN A 16 -46.92 40.42 -13.76
C GLN A 16 -47.09 39.59 -12.48
N ASN A 17 -47.90 40.11 -11.56
CA ASN A 17 -48.47 39.42 -10.39
C ASN A 17 -49.79 40.14 -9.99
N VAL A 18 -50.58 39.55 -9.09
CA VAL A 18 -51.90 39.96 -8.51
C VAL A 18 -53.09 39.10 -8.98
N CYS A 19 -53.57 38.26 -8.06
CA CYS A 19 -54.95 38.32 -7.58
C CYS A 19 -54.99 37.89 -6.09
N PHE A 20 -56.05 38.21 -5.34
CA PHE A 20 -55.96 38.43 -3.89
C PHE A 20 -57.22 37.95 -3.14
N HIS A 21 -57.07 37.10 -2.10
CA HIS A 21 -57.87 36.98 -0.85
C HIS A 21 -57.36 35.73 -0.07
N VAL A 22 -57.05 35.74 1.23
CA VAL A 22 -57.80 36.16 2.45
C VAL A 22 -58.86 35.13 2.88
N GLY A 23 -58.62 34.45 4.01
CA GLY A 23 -59.55 33.51 4.65
C GLY A 23 -58.93 32.89 5.92
N SER A 24 -59.57 33.02 7.08
CA SER A 24 -58.99 32.74 8.40
C SER A 24 -59.52 31.49 9.10
N ASN A 25 -58.64 30.79 9.82
CA ASN A 25 -58.82 29.98 11.04
C ASN A 25 -60.22 29.48 11.50
N LEU A 26 -60.22 28.22 12.00
CA LEU A 26 -60.71 27.77 13.33
C LEU A 26 -61.76 26.63 13.32
N LYS A 27 -61.51 25.60 14.18
CA LYS A 27 -62.35 24.39 14.46
C LYS A 27 -62.41 23.39 13.28
N ARG A 28 -62.63 22.08 13.49
CA ARG A 28 -63.14 21.36 14.68
C ARG A 28 -62.47 19.97 14.80
N THR A 29 -62.21 19.51 16.03
CA THR A 29 -61.73 18.15 16.33
C THR A 29 -62.86 17.12 16.40
N SER A 30 -62.47 15.84 16.36
CA SER A 30 -63.25 14.64 16.73
C SER A 30 -64.41 14.20 15.83
N MET A 31 -64.07 13.52 14.72
CA MET A 31 -64.67 12.25 14.28
C MET A 31 -63.78 11.60 13.19
N LEU A 32 -64.07 10.35 12.79
CA LEU A 32 -63.33 9.56 11.77
C LEU A 32 -61.91 9.08 12.17
N LEU A 33 -61.77 8.60 13.40
CA LEU A 33 -61.26 7.23 13.55
C LEU A 33 -62.41 6.25 13.20
N ILE A 34 -62.10 5.00 12.84
CA ILE A 34 -63.00 3.99 12.24
C ILE A 34 -63.29 4.27 10.75
N ALA A 35 -62.29 4.02 9.90
CA ALA A 35 -62.47 3.86 8.43
C ALA A 35 -61.39 2.99 7.73
N PHE A 36 -60.54 2.27 8.49
CA PHE A 36 -59.53 1.34 7.94
C PHE A 36 -59.57 0.01 8.69
N SER A 37 -60.69 -0.71 8.50
CA SER A 37 -60.91 -2.07 9.01
C SER A 37 -61.42 -2.99 7.89
N PHE A 38 -60.85 -2.83 6.69
CA PHE A 38 -61.04 -3.78 5.60
C PHE A 38 -60.00 -4.89 5.69
N VAL A 39 -60.39 -5.91 6.44
CA VAL A 39 -60.13 -7.33 6.17
C VAL A 39 -58.73 -7.64 5.61
N LEU A 40 -57.79 -7.91 6.53
CA LEU A 40 -56.66 -8.80 6.27
C LEU A 40 -57.18 -10.24 6.18
N SER A 41 -57.96 -10.53 5.14
CA SER A 41 -58.10 -11.90 4.65
C SER A 41 -56.73 -12.32 4.14
N ALA A 42 -56.15 -13.37 4.69
CA ALA A 42 -54.99 -14.00 4.09
C ALA A 42 -55.35 -14.36 2.65
N LEU A 43 -54.62 -13.82 1.66
CA LEU A 43 -54.73 -14.29 0.30
C LEU A 43 -54.08 -15.69 0.27
N ALA A 44 -54.93 -16.70 0.43
CA ALA A 44 -54.67 -18.04 -0.04
C ALA A 44 -54.19 -17.93 -1.49
N ALA A 45 -52.94 -18.33 -1.75
CA ALA A 45 -52.40 -18.35 -3.09
C ALA A 45 -53.04 -19.52 -3.84
N ALA A 46 -53.98 -19.22 -4.74
CA ALA A 46 -54.43 -20.18 -5.73
C ALA A 46 -53.25 -20.52 -6.67
N CYS A 47 -53.07 -21.79 -6.99
CA CYS A 47 -51.98 -22.25 -7.85
C CYS A 47 -52.04 -21.57 -9.24
N THR A 48 -50.90 -21.23 -9.83
CA THR A 48 -50.82 -20.34 -11.00
C THR A 48 -50.04 -20.88 -12.20
N GLN A 49 -49.08 -21.79 -12.01
CA GLN A 49 -48.11 -22.23 -13.03
C GLN A 49 -48.31 -23.67 -13.52
N GLN A 50 -49.10 -24.47 -12.81
CA GLN A 50 -49.39 -25.85 -13.19
C GLN A 50 -50.18 -25.93 -14.51
N THR A 51 -50.09 -27.06 -15.21
CA THR A 51 -51.21 -27.49 -16.07
C THR A 51 -52.45 -27.75 -15.21
N ASN A 52 -53.66 -27.46 -15.72
CA ASN A 52 -54.94 -27.62 -15.01
C ASN A 52 -55.02 -27.18 -13.53
N PRO A 53 -54.60 -25.95 -13.17
CA PRO A 53 -54.55 -25.51 -11.76
C PRO A 53 -55.93 -25.44 -11.11
N GLN A 54 -57.00 -25.28 -11.89
CA GLN A 54 -58.37 -25.30 -11.39
C GLN A 54 -58.82 -26.68 -10.87
N ASP A 55 -58.09 -27.76 -11.17
CA ASP A 55 -58.38 -29.11 -10.69
C ASP A 55 -57.64 -29.44 -9.37
N CYS A 56 -56.73 -28.58 -8.91
CA CYS A 56 -56.11 -28.70 -7.59
C CYS A 56 -57.03 -28.16 -6.48
N THR A 57 -56.85 -28.65 -5.24
CA THR A 57 -57.50 -28.10 -4.04
C THR A 57 -56.82 -26.79 -3.61
N GLU A 58 -57.58 -25.87 -3.03
CA GLU A 58 -57.07 -24.57 -2.58
C GLU A 58 -56.01 -24.74 -1.47
N ASN A 59 -54.90 -23.99 -1.55
CA ASN A 59 -53.74 -24.11 -0.65
C ASN A 59 -53.07 -25.51 -0.65
N LYS A 60 -53.16 -26.25 -1.76
CA LYS A 60 -52.54 -27.58 -1.92
C LYS A 60 -51.53 -27.65 -3.06
N CYS A 61 -50.75 -26.58 -3.21
CA CYS A 61 -49.60 -26.55 -4.11
C CYS A 61 -48.31 -26.22 -3.37
N GLU A 62 -47.21 -26.82 -3.83
CA GLU A 62 -45.84 -26.60 -3.35
C GLU A 62 -44.88 -26.36 -4.53
N MET A 63 -43.65 -25.93 -4.24
CA MET A 63 -42.60 -25.75 -5.25
C MET A 63 -41.59 -26.90 -5.16
N ILE A 64 -41.40 -27.64 -6.25
CA ILE A 64 -40.29 -28.58 -6.43
C ILE A 64 -39.30 -27.95 -7.40
N GLY A 65 -38.20 -27.41 -6.87
CA GLY A 65 -37.26 -26.58 -7.64
C GLY A 65 -37.96 -25.36 -8.24
N ASN A 66 -38.11 -25.34 -9.56
CA ASN A 66 -38.80 -24.27 -10.30
C ASN A 66 -40.22 -24.65 -10.76
N THR A 67 -40.75 -25.81 -10.37
CA THR A 67 -42.08 -26.30 -10.78
C THR A 67 -43.07 -26.19 -9.62
N GLU A 68 -44.19 -25.51 -9.85
CA GLU A 68 -45.34 -25.54 -8.93
C GLU A 68 -46.14 -26.84 -9.16
N VAL A 69 -46.44 -27.57 -8.08
CA VAL A 69 -47.06 -28.89 -8.12
C VAL A 69 -48.22 -29.00 -7.14
N CYS A 70 -49.31 -29.67 -7.53
CA CYS A 70 -50.41 -29.99 -6.62
C CYS A 70 -50.09 -31.25 -5.79
N THR A 71 -50.32 -31.15 -4.47
CA THR A 71 -50.23 -32.27 -3.51
C THR A 71 -51.58 -32.89 -3.18
N GLN A 72 -52.70 -32.21 -3.49
CA GLN A 72 -54.05 -32.74 -3.31
C GLN A 72 -55.04 -32.19 -4.35
N CYS A 73 -55.43 -33.02 -5.30
CA CYS A 73 -56.41 -32.69 -6.33
C CYS A 73 -57.85 -32.67 -5.78
N LYS A 74 -58.78 -32.15 -6.59
CA LYS A 74 -60.22 -32.24 -6.34
C LYS A 74 -60.75 -33.65 -6.65
N ALA A 75 -61.93 -33.97 -6.10
CA ALA A 75 -62.59 -35.26 -6.30
C ALA A 75 -62.79 -35.58 -7.80
N GLY A 76 -62.49 -36.81 -8.19
CA GLY A 76 -62.41 -37.28 -9.57
C GLY A 76 -61.03 -37.13 -10.23
N LYS A 77 -60.01 -36.64 -9.52
CA LYS A 77 -58.62 -36.43 -10.02
C LYS A 77 -57.58 -36.91 -9.00
N VAL A 78 -56.35 -37.17 -9.46
CA VAL A 78 -55.23 -37.64 -8.62
C VAL A 78 -53.89 -36.99 -9.03
N PRO A 79 -52.96 -36.68 -8.10
CA PRO A 79 -51.70 -36.01 -8.45
C PRO A 79 -50.66 -36.97 -9.08
N ILE A 80 -50.26 -36.68 -10.31
CA ILE A 80 -49.20 -37.38 -11.07
C ILE A 80 -48.23 -36.35 -11.62
N ASN A 81 -46.94 -36.46 -11.30
CA ASN A 81 -45.90 -35.46 -11.60
C ASN A 81 -46.29 -34.03 -11.14
N GLY A 82 -47.13 -33.92 -10.11
CA GLY A 82 -47.67 -32.64 -9.63
C GLY A 82 -48.85 -32.08 -10.42
N ALA A 83 -49.34 -32.76 -11.46
CA ALA A 83 -50.54 -32.37 -12.22
C ALA A 83 -51.74 -33.26 -11.87
N CYS A 84 -52.96 -32.72 -11.98
CA CYS A 84 -54.18 -33.44 -11.58
C CYS A 84 -54.74 -34.30 -12.72
N ALA A 85 -54.36 -35.57 -12.76
CA ALA A 85 -54.72 -36.52 -13.81
C ALA A 85 -56.01 -37.31 -13.49
N ASP A 86 -56.61 -37.91 -14.52
CA ASP A 86 -57.77 -38.81 -14.36
C ASP A 86 -57.34 -40.15 -13.72
N PRO A 87 -57.99 -40.61 -12.64
CA PRO A 87 -57.55 -41.80 -11.90
C PRO A 87 -57.50 -43.09 -12.74
N ALA A 88 -58.42 -43.26 -13.68
CA ALA A 88 -58.44 -44.43 -14.56
C ALA A 88 -57.22 -44.49 -15.49
N GLY A 89 -56.84 -43.35 -16.09
CA GLY A 89 -55.62 -43.25 -16.91
C GLY A 89 -54.33 -43.29 -16.08
N SER A 90 -54.41 -42.97 -14.79
CA SER A 90 -53.28 -42.95 -13.85
C SER A 90 -53.02 -44.30 -13.16
N SER A 91 -53.89 -45.29 -13.38
CA SER A 91 -53.90 -46.59 -12.67
C SER A 91 -52.64 -47.45 -12.79
N ALA A 92 -51.76 -47.15 -13.74
CA ALA A 92 -50.43 -47.76 -13.90
C ALA A 92 -49.32 -47.08 -13.08
N LYS A 93 -49.57 -45.87 -12.56
CA LYS A 93 -48.63 -45.08 -11.72
C LYS A 93 -49.12 -44.87 -10.29
N CYS A 94 -50.43 -44.91 -10.07
CA CYS A 94 -51.05 -44.62 -8.78
C CYS A 94 -52.32 -45.43 -8.51
N LYS A 95 -52.50 -45.88 -7.26
CA LYS A 95 -53.71 -46.54 -6.75
C LYS A 95 -53.99 -46.17 -5.28
N ASN A 96 -55.10 -46.70 -4.76
CA ASN A 96 -55.37 -46.77 -3.32
C ASN A 96 -54.24 -47.51 -2.58
N ALA A 97 -54.04 -47.19 -1.29
CA ALA A 97 -53.00 -47.77 -0.45
C ALA A 97 -53.09 -49.31 -0.33
N ASP A 98 -54.30 -49.85 -0.41
CA ASP A 98 -54.62 -51.28 -0.38
C ASP A 98 -54.60 -51.96 -1.77
N ASN A 99 -54.23 -51.24 -2.85
CA ASN A 99 -54.23 -51.70 -4.24
C ASN A 99 -55.64 -52.06 -4.79
N SER A 100 -56.72 -51.74 -4.07
CA SER A 100 -58.11 -52.14 -4.41
C SER A 100 -58.66 -51.50 -5.69
N GLY A 101 -58.15 -50.33 -6.07
CA GLY A 101 -58.67 -49.54 -7.18
C GLY A 101 -57.89 -48.25 -7.41
N ASN A 102 -58.44 -47.39 -8.26
CA ASN A 102 -57.88 -46.08 -8.57
C ASN A 102 -58.05 -45.15 -7.36
N ALA A 103 -57.05 -44.30 -7.10
CA ALA A 103 -57.08 -43.33 -6.02
C ALA A 103 -57.88 -42.06 -6.37
N ASP A 104 -58.26 -41.29 -5.35
CA ASP A 104 -58.99 -40.02 -5.48
C ASP A 104 -58.38 -38.96 -4.57
N GLN A 105 -58.26 -37.72 -5.08
CA GLN A 105 -57.71 -36.52 -4.44
C GLN A 105 -56.20 -36.59 -4.09
N THR A 106 -55.71 -37.68 -3.51
CA THR A 106 -54.28 -37.98 -3.32
C THR A 106 -54.00 -39.40 -3.78
N CYS A 107 -52.74 -39.75 -4.04
CA CYS A 107 -52.34 -41.13 -4.21
C CYS A 107 -52.20 -41.87 -2.87
N GLY A 108 -52.57 -43.14 -2.82
CA GLY A 108 -52.33 -44.02 -1.66
C GLY A 108 -51.16 -45.00 -1.86
N LYS A 109 -50.84 -45.34 -3.11
CA LYS A 109 -49.76 -46.27 -3.49
C LYS A 109 -49.21 -45.92 -4.88
N CYS A 110 -47.92 -45.63 -4.98
CA CYS A 110 -47.24 -45.39 -6.25
C CYS A 110 -46.78 -46.71 -6.90
N LEU A 111 -46.65 -46.70 -8.24
CA LEU A 111 -46.38 -47.90 -9.06
C LEU A 111 -45.44 -47.57 -10.22
N GLY A 112 -44.74 -48.59 -10.74
CA GLY A 112 -43.71 -48.44 -11.76
C GLY A 112 -42.58 -47.50 -11.33
N ALA A 113 -41.93 -46.89 -12.34
CA ALA A 113 -40.83 -45.93 -12.20
C ALA A 113 -41.24 -44.54 -11.61
N THR A 114 -42.24 -44.51 -10.73
CA THR A 114 -42.58 -43.36 -9.89
C THR A 114 -42.14 -43.56 -8.44
N PHE A 115 -42.09 -42.49 -7.66
CA PHE A 115 -41.98 -42.53 -6.20
C PHE A 115 -43.03 -41.64 -5.55
N MET A 116 -43.41 -41.97 -4.31
CA MET A 116 -44.34 -41.16 -3.49
C MET A 116 -43.63 -39.94 -2.90
N TYR A 117 -44.29 -38.77 -3.00
CA TYR A 117 -43.96 -37.54 -2.28
C TYR A 117 -45.24 -36.73 -2.04
N LYS A 118 -45.54 -36.37 -0.79
CA LYS A 118 -46.68 -35.56 -0.35
C LYS A 118 -48.02 -35.91 -1.02
N GLY A 119 -48.32 -37.20 -1.08
CA GLY A 119 -49.59 -37.71 -1.64
C GLY A 119 -49.70 -37.66 -3.17
N GLY A 120 -48.59 -37.47 -3.90
CA GLY A 120 -48.52 -37.60 -5.36
C GLY A 120 -47.43 -38.58 -5.79
N CYS A 121 -47.56 -39.12 -7.01
CA CYS A 121 -46.54 -39.99 -7.62
C CYS A 121 -45.75 -39.24 -8.69
N TYR A 122 -44.42 -39.28 -8.59
CA TYR A 122 -43.52 -38.51 -9.43
C TYR A 122 -42.55 -39.42 -10.17
N ASP A 123 -42.38 -39.23 -11.49
CA ASP A 123 -41.43 -39.99 -12.31
C ASP A 123 -39.99 -39.77 -11.83
N ARG A 124 -39.27 -40.86 -11.53
CA ARG A 124 -37.92 -40.80 -10.92
C ARG A 124 -36.86 -40.18 -11.85
N GLU A 125 -37.06 -40.33 -13.16
CA GLU A 125 -36.07 -39.95 -14.19
C GLU A 125 -36.32 -38.58 -14.82
N SER A 126 -37.46 -37.93 -14.51
CA SER A 126 -37.92 -36.71 -15.18
C SER A 126 -38.35 -35.63 -14.19
N ALA A 127 -38.31 -34.38 -14.61
CA ALA A 127 -38.78 -33.27 -13.79
C ALA A 127 -40.31 -33.32 -13.61
N PRO A 128 -40.85 -32.98 -12.43
CA PRO A 128 -40.13 -32.48 -11.24
C PRO A 128 -39.56 -33.58 -10.32
N GLY A 129 -39.86 -34.86 -10.57
CA GLY A 129 -39.47 -35.96 -9.67
C GLY A 129 -37.96 -36.16 -9.49
N ASN A 130 -37.17 -36.02 -10.56
CA ASN A 130 -35.70 -36.14 -10.51
C ASN A 130 -34.97 -34.99 -9.78
N VAL A 131 -35.71 -33.95 -9.36
CA VAL A 131 -35.22 -32.86 -8.48
C VAL A 131 -35.25 -33.29 -7.01
N ILE A 132 -36.03 -34.32 -6.66
CA ILE A 132 -36.11 -34.92 -5.32
C ILE A 132 -35.41 -36.28 -5.29
N CYS A 133 -35.68 -37.12 -6.29
CA CYS A 133 -35.09 -38.45 -6.42
C CYS A 133 -33.77 -38.38 -7.19
N LYS A 134 -32.70 -38.91 -6.59
CA LYS A 134 -31.35 -38.97 -7.16
C LYS A 134 -31.06 -40.35 -7.75
N THR A 135 -31.38 -41.40 -7.01
CA THR A 135 -31.16 -42.79 -7.41
C THR A 135 -32.50 -43.53 -7.40
N PRO A 136 -33.04 -43.91 -8.57
CA PRO A 136 -34.38 -44.48 -8.71
C PRO A 136 -34.67 -45.72 -7.86
N GLY A 137 -33.71 -46.63 -7.70
CA GLY A 137 -33.91 -47.91 -7.00
C GLY A 137 -34.74 -48.94 -7.79
N ASP A 138 -34.63 -50.22 -7.41
CA ASP A 138 -35.27 -51.34 -8.11
C ASP A 138 -36.72 -51.63 -7.66
N THR A 139 -37.19 -50.98 -6.59
CA THR A 139 -38.54 -51.21 -6.02
C THR A 139 -39.55 -50.26 -6.64
N ASP A 140 -40.70 -50.76 -7.11
CA ASP A 140 -41.84 -49.97 -7.60
C ASP A 140 -42.32 -48.95 -6.54
N GLY A 141 -42.77 -47.76 -6.97
CA GLY A 141 -43.29 -46.70 -6.08
C GLY A 141 -42.32 -46.05 -5.08
N VAL A 142 -41.01 -46.39 -5.08
CA VAL A 142 -40.00 -45.94 -4.11
C VAL A 142 -38.86 -45.17 -4.77
N CYS A 143 -38.16 -44.30 -4.04
CA CYS A 143 -36.85 -43.75 -4.42
C CYS A 143 -35.78 -44.18 -3.39
N ASP A 144 -34.58 -44.56 -3.85
CA ASP A 144 -33.53 -45.13 -2.98
C ASP A 144 -32.50 -44.11 -2.48
N GLU A 145 -32.19 -43.05 -3.23
CA GLU A 145 -31.42 -41.90 -2.73
C GLU A 145 -32.10 -40.59 -3.11
N CYS A 146 -32.08 -39.63 -2.19
CA CYS A 146 -32.61 -38.28 -2.40
C CYS A 146 -31.53 -37.31 -2.89
N GLN A 147 -31.95 -36.22 -3.51
CA GLN A 147 -31.09 -35.09 -3.90
C GLN A 147 -30.78 -34.19 -2.70
N ASP A 148 -29.75 -33.35 -2.83
CA ASP A 148 -29.37 -32.35 -1.82
C ASP A 148 -30.55 -31.42 -1.50
N GLY A 149 -30.80 -31.20 -0.20
CA GLY A 149 -32.00 -30.51 0.31
C GLY A 149 -33.16 -31.43 0.68
N TYR A 150 -33.03 -32.73 0.43
CA TYR A 150 -33.96 -33.76 0.92
C TYR A 150 -33.19 -34.85 1.68
N PHE A 151 -33.84 -35.49 2.64
CA PHE A 151 -33.32 -36.68 3.31
C PHE A 151 -34.23 -37.89 3.09
N ARG A 152 -33.63 -39.09 3.01
CA ARG A 152 -34.36 -40.34 2.78
C ARG A 152 -35.24 -40.67 3.99
N HIS A 153 -36.47 -41.10 3.75
CA HIS A 153 -37.28 -41.69 4.81
C HIS A 153 -36.60 -42.97 5.34
N SER A 154 -36.71 -43.24 6.64
CA SER A 154 -36.03 -44.37 7.29
C SER A 154 -36.56 -45.75 6.84
N THR A 155 -37.82 -45.81 6.42
CA THR A 155 -38.50 -47.03 5.95
C THR A 155 -39.38 -46.71 4.72
N PRO A 156 -38.78 -46.34 3.57
CA PRO A 156 -39.55 -45.93 2.40
C PRO A 156 -40.20 -47.17 1.77
N VAL A 157 -41.46 -46.99 1.39
CA VAL A 157 -42.32 -48.01 0.78
C VAL A 157 -43.26 -47.29 -0.17
N ASP A 158 -43.84 -48.01 -1.13
CA ASP A 158 -44.70 -47.44 -2.18
C ASP A 158 -45.96 -46.70 -1.69
N THR A 159 -46.31 -46.79 -0.40
CA THR A 159 -47.39 -46.05 0.27
C THR A 159 -46.93 -44.85 1.11
N LYS A 160 -45.64 -44.50 1.11
CA LYS A 160 -45.06 -43.42 1.95
C LYS A 160 -44.01 -42.61 1.19
N ASP A 161 -43.92 -41.32 1.55
CA ASP A 161 -42.91 -40.40 1.02
C ASP A 161 -41.50 -41.01 1.12
N SER A 162 -40.82 -41.14 -0.02
CA SER A 162 -39.46 -41.73 -0.04
C SER A 162 -38.38 -40.74 0.42
N CYS A 163 -38.64 -39.45 0.22
CA CYS A 163 -37.76 -38.33 0.54
C CYS A 163 -38.57 -37.24 1.24
N ILE A 164 -37.99 -36.65 2.29
CA ILE A 164 -38.59 -35.57 3.09
C ILE A 164 -37.70 -34.32 2.89
N SER A 165 -38.30 -33.14 2.70
CA SER A 165 -37.54 -31.90 2.57
C SER A 165 -36.80 -31.58 3.87
N CYS A 166 -35.57 -31.08 3.78
CA CYS A 166 -34.77 -30.72 4.94
C CYS A 166 -35.43 -29.65 5.82
N ASP A 167 -36.34 -28.84 5.26
CA ASP A 167 -37.12 -27.83 5.98
C ASP A 167 -38.52 -28.27 6.46
N ASP A 168 -38.95 -29.51 6.18
CA ASP A 168 -40.30 -29.97 6.50
C ASP A 168 -40.47 -30.30 8.00
N THR A 169 -40.81 -29.27 8.77
CA THR A 169 -41.08 -29.37 10.21
C THR A 169 -42.37 -30.10 10.56
N ALA A 170 -43.28 -30.36 9.60
CA ALA A 170 -44.42 -31.24 9.80
C ALA A 170 -43.94 -32.70 9.77
N GLY A 171 -43.20 -33.08 8.73
CA GLY A 171 -42.54 -34.36 8.59
C GLY A 171 -43.48 -35.53 8.27
N VAL A 172 -42.90 -36.72 8.08
CA VAL A 172 -43.60 -37.96 7.74
C VAL A 172 -43.15 -39.08 8.69
N ASP A 173 -44.11 -39.84 9.23
CA ASP A 173 -43.88 -40.93 10.18
C ASP A 173 -42.95 -40.56 11.35
N HIS A 174 -43.18 -39.38 11.93
CA HIS A 174 -42.38 -38.82 13.02
C HIS A 174 -40.92 -38.47 12.67
N ASN A 175 -40.54 -38.52 11.39
CA ASN A 175 -39.26 -38.01 10.88
C ASN A 175 -39.45 -36.60 10.33
N LYS A 176 -38.68 -35.62 10.79
CA LYS A 176 -38.88 -34.18 10.53
C LYS A 176 -37.62 -33.48 10.00
N GLY A 177 -37.83 -32.47 9.16
CA GLY A 177 -36.84 -31.43 8.87
C GLY A 177 -36.76 -30.35 9.96
N ILE A 178 -35.91 -29.34 9.74
CA ILE A 178 -35.67 -28.19 10.60
C ILE A 178 -36.01 -26.91 9.83
N ALA A 179 -36.74 -25.97 10.42
CA ALA A 179 -37.13 -24.73 9.73
C ALA A 179 -35.92 -23.98 9.15
N ASN A 180 -36.01 -23.60 7.87
CA ASN A 180 -34.95 -22.92 7.08
C ASN A 180 -33.70 -23.76 6.77
N CYS A 181 -33.73 -25.07 7.01
CA CYS A 181 -32.59 -25.97 6.78
C CYS A 181 -32.44 -26.33 5.31
N LYS A 182 -31.50 -25.69 4.60
CA LYS A 182 -31.28 -25.88 3.16
C LYS A 182 -30.68 -27.24 2.79
N THR A 183 -29.87 -27.82 3.67
CA THR A 183 -29.17 -29.09 3.48
C THR A 183 -29.08 -29.81 4.83
N CYS A 184 -29.25 -31.14 4.82
CA CYS A 184 -29.32 -31.94 6.04
C CYS A 184 -28.90 -33.39 5.83
N VAL A 185 -28.67 -34.10 6.93
CA VAL A 185 -28.40 -35.54 6.98
C VAL A 185 -29.58 -36.26 7.64
N SER A 186 -29.99 -37.39 7.06
CA SER A 186 -31.04 -38.26 7.62
C SER A 186 -30.77 -38.64 9.07
N PRO A 187 -31.81 -38.75 9.93
CA PRO A 187 -31.69 -39.50 11.18
C PRO A 187 -31.18 -40.92 10.92
N GLY A 188 -30.38 -41.46 11.83
CA GLY A 188 -29.86 -42.84 11.77
C GLY A 188 -30.86 -43.92 12.22
N SER A 189 -32.05 -43.51 12.65
CA SER A 189 -33.11 -44.35 13.22
C SER A 189 -34.48 -43.88 12.73
N ALA A 190 -35.47 -44.77 12.69
CA ALA A 190 -36.86 -44.40 12.43
C ALA A 190 -37.50 -43.69 13.64
N GLY A 191 -38.31 -42.66 13.38
CA GLY A 191 -39.14 -42.01 14.39
C GLY A 191 -40.27 -42.88 14.94
N THR A 192 -40.70 -42.56 16.16
CA THR A 192 -41.92 -43.12 16.78
C THR A 192 -42.80 -41.99 17.33
N ALA A 193 -44.03 -42.32 17.74
CA ALA A 193 -44.95 -41.34 18.32
C ALA A 193 -44.41 -40.68 19.60
N ASP A 194 -43.69 -41.44 20.44
CA ASP A 194 -43.10 -40.96 21.69
C ASP A 194 -41.69 -40.36 21.47
N THR A 195 -41.00 -40.77 20.39
CA THR A 195 -39.65 -40.30 20.03
C THR A 195 -39.57 -39.95 18.53
N PRO A 196 -40.08 -38.77 18.12
CA PRO A 196 -39.82 -38.26 16.77
C PRO A 196 -38.31 -38.08 16.54
N GLN A 197 -37.90 -38.17 15.29
CA GLN A 197 -36.51 -37.98 14.85
C GLN A 197 -36.43 -36.76 13.93
N THR A 198 -35.35 -36.00 14.05
CA THR A 198 -35.15 -34.76 13.29
C THR A 198 -33.85 -34.86 12.51
N ALA A 199 -33.87 -34.52 11.22
CA ALA A 199 -32.69 -34.48 10.38
C ALA A 199 -31.68 -33.43 10.87
N THR A 200 -30.38 -33.69 10.74
CA THR A 200 -29.32 -32.79 11.21
C THR A 200 -28.93 -31.82 10.11
N CYS A 201 -29.07 -30.51 10.32
CA CYS A 201 -28.66 -29.51 9.32
C CYS A 201 -27.16 -29.52 9.05
N THR A 202 -26.81 -29.44 7.77
CA THR A 202 -25.46 -29.19 7.27
C THR A 202 -25.41 -27.79 6.66
N GLY A 203 -25.41 -26.79 7.54
CA GLY A 203 -25.33 -25.35 7.19
C GLY A 203 -26.33 -24.48 7.95
N GLU A 204 -25.90 -23.26 8.30
CA GLU A 204 -26.63 -22.06 8.78
C GLU A 204 -27.67 -22.17 9.92
N ALA A 205 -28.07 -23.36 10.38
CA ALA A 205 -28.62 -23.59 11.72
C ALA A 205 -27.45 -23.74 12.73
N ALA A 206 -26.66 -22.67 12.86
CA ALA A 206 -25.23 -22.77 13.16
C ALA A 206 -24.85 -22.50 14.63
N ASP A 207 -25.21 -23.42 15.54
CA ASP A 207 -24.66 -23.47 16.91
C ASP A 207 -23.82 -24.73 17.19
N LYS A 208 -23.80 -25.71 16.27
CA LYS A 208 -23.24 -27.06 16.47
C LYS A 208 -22.44 -27.60 15.28
N CYS A 209 -21.78 -26.72 14.53
CA CYS A 209 -20.89 -27.11 13.45
C CYS A 209 -19.58 -27.70 14.01
N THR A 210 -19.00 -28.68 13.32
CA THR A 210 -17.66 -29.24 13.65
C THR A 210 -16.56 -28.75 12.71
N SER A 211 -16.94 -28.07 11.63
CA SER A 211 -16.05 -27.38 10.69
C SER A 211 -16.87 -26.35 9.88
N CYS A 212 -16.18 -25.40 9.24
CA CYS A 212 -16.78 -24.28 8.52
C CYS A 212 -16.07 -24.04 7.17
N THR A 213 -16.67 -23.22 6.29
CA THR A 213 -16.11 -22.89 4.97
C THR A 213 -14.81 -22.08 5.09
N ALA A 214 -13.68 -22.79 5.13
CA ALA A 214 -12.35 -22.27 5.38
C ALA A 214 -12.03 -20.99 4.59
N GLY A 215 -11.43 -20.02 5.26
CA GLY A 215 -11.04 -18.75 4.66
C GLY A 215 -12.19 -17.77 4.41
N THR A 216 -13.46 -18.12 4.64
CA THR A 216 -14.60 -17.16 4.65
C THR A 216 -15.39 -17.22 5.95
N HIS A 217 -15.36 -18.37 6.61
CA HIS A 217 -15.95 -18.64 7.91
C HIS A 217 -14.96 -19.44 8.76
N PHE A 218 -15.02 -19.27 10.07
CA PHE A 218 -14.23 -20.01 11.06
C PHE A 218 -15.14 -20.60 12.14
N LEU A 219 -14.64 -21.58 12.89
CA LEU A 219 -15.39 -22.22 13.96
C LEU A 219 -15.26 -21.40 15.26
N GLY A 220 -16.38 -21.02 15.86
CA GLY A 220 -16.43 -20.32 17.14
C GLY A 220 -16.28 -21.25 18.35
N ALA A 221 -15.29 -22.13 18.35
CA ALA A 221 -14.99 -23.04 19.45
C ALA A 221 -13.52 -23.50 19.44
N THR A 222 -12.89 -23.56 20.61
CA THR A 222 -11.50 -24.04 20.77
C THR A 222 -11.36 -25.55 20.51
N SER A 223 -12.44 -26.31 20.72
CA SER A 223 -12.55 -27.73 20.31
C SER A 223 -14.01 -28.19 20.37
N GLY A 224 -14.39 -29.11 19.48
CA GLY A 224 -15.72 -29.74 19.48
C GLY A 224 -16.73 -29.11 18.52
N GLU A 225 -17.96 -28.91 19.00
CA GLU A 225 -19.07 -28.29 18.26
C GLU A 225 -19.17 -26.79 18.60
N GLY A 226 -19.47 -25.95 17.62
CA GLY A 226 -19.70 -24.52 17.82
C GLY A 226 -20.30 -23.79 16.59
N PRO A 227 -20.53 -22.48 16.66
CA PRO A 227 -21.10 -21.72 15.56
C PRO A 227 -20.10 -21.49 14.42
N CYS A 228 -20.57 -21.43 13.18
CA CYS A 228 -19.75 -20.95 12.06
C CYS A 228 -19.87 -19.43 11.94
N VAL A 229 -18.80 -18.73 12.29
CA VAL A 229 -18.74 -17.27 12.27
C VAL A 229 -18.16 -16.79 10.94
N SER A 230 -18.83 -15.84 10.30
CA SER A 230 -18.30 -15.20 9.08
C SER A 230 -17.15 -14.25 9.41
N CYS A 231 -16.12 -14.22 8.58
CA CYS A 231 -14.94 -13.35 8.79
C CYS A 231 -15.30 -11.87 8.99
N GLY A 232 -16.41 -11.39 8.40
CA GLY A 232 -16.88 -10.01 8.52
C GLY A 232 -17.71 -9.67 9.79
N THR A 233 -18.12 -10.67 10.58
CA THR A 233 -19.09 -10.52 11.67
C THR A 233 -18.42 -10.12 12.98
N VAL A 234 -18.61 -8.88 13.42
CA VAL A 234 -18.14 -8.41 14.74
C VAL A 234 -19.14 -8.82 15.83
N GLN A 235 -18.65 -9.47 16.89
CA GLN A 235 -19.46 -9.97 18.01
C GLN A 235 -18.64 -10.04 19.31
N ALA A 236 -19.26 -10.45 20.42
CA ALA A 236 -18.66 -10.37 21.77
C ALA A 236 -17.59 -11.43 22.08
N THR A 237 -17.73 -12.64 21.53
CA THR A 237 -16.75 -13.73 21.60
C THR A 237 -16.61 -14.35 20.20
N TRP A 238 -15.44 -14.93 19.89
CA TRP A 238 -15.13 -15.48 18.56
C TRP A 238 -15.44 -14.44 17.46
N SER A 239 -14.93 -13.22 17.61
CA SER A 239 -15.29 -12.11 16.70
C SER A 239 -14.57 -12.23 15.36
N GLY A 240 -15.29 -12.01 14.27
CA GLY A 240 -14.69 -11.60 12.99
C GLY A 240 -14.15 -10.16 13.05
N VAL A 241 -13.63 -9.69 11.92
CA VAL A 241 -13.12 -8.33 11.72
C VAL A 241 -14.06 -7.60 10.77
N LYS A 242 -14.48 -6.38 11.14
CA LYS A 242 -15.38 -5.58 10.30
C LYS A 242 -14.84 -5.42 8.87
N ASP A 243 -15.71 -5.66 7.90
CA ASP A 243 -15.46 -5.56 6.45
C ASP A 243 -14.31 -6.47 5.95
N CYS A 244 -14.00 -7.52 6.70
CA CYS A 244 -13.08 -8.59 6.30
C CYS A 244 -13.78 -9.60 5.37
N ALA A 245 -13.12 -9.96 4.26
CA ALA A 245 -13.62 -10.91 3.27
C ALA A 245 -13.02 -12.32 3.44
N LYS A 246 -11.78 -12.42 3.93
CA LYS A 246 -11.13 -13.69 4.29
C LYS A 246 -10.31 -13.57 5.55
N CYS A 247 -10.29 -14.61 6.37
CA CYS A 247 -9.60 -14.66 7.65
C CYS A 247 -9.10 -16.06 7.98
N ASN A 248 -8.12 -16.13 8.88
CA ASN A 248 -7.79 -17.33 9.64
C ASN A 248 -8.56 -17.31 10.97
N GLU A 249 -8.78 -18.49 11.56
CA GLU A 249 -9.39 -18.63 12.88
C GLU A 249 -8.63 -17.89 13.99
N PRO A 250 -9.32 -17.35 15.02
CA PRO A 250 -8.68 -16.78 16.21
C PRO A 250 -8.08 -17.88 17.10
N ALA A 251 -7.21 -17.49 18.03
CA ALA A 251 -6.56 -18.43 18.94
C ALA A 251 -7.48 -18.91 20.08
N ASP A 252 -8.43 -18.07 20.48
CA ASP A 252 -9.33 -18.27 21.61
C ASP A 252 -10.63 -17.46 21.45
N ALA A 253 -11.50 -17.51 22.47
CA ALA A 253 -12.82 -16.87 22.42
C ALA A 253 -12.77 -15.33 22.53
N ASP A 254 -11.69 -14.76 23.07
CA ASP A 254 -11.57 -13.32 23.37
C ASP A 254 -10.71 -12.59 22.31
N THR A 255 -10.00 -13.33 21.45
CA THR A 255 -9.25 -12.80 20.31
C THR A 255 -10.09 -12.72 19.04
N PRO A 256 -10.01 -11.61 18.25
CA PRO A 256 -10.61 -11.55 16.92
C PRO A 256 -9.88 -12.41 15.88
N ALA A 257 -10.61 -12.88 14.87
CA ALA A 257 -10.09 -13.63 13.74
C ALA A 257 -9.04 -12.82 12.95
N VAL A 258 -7.98 -13.49 12.48
CA VAL A 258 -6.88 -12.80 11.78
C VAL A 258 -7.29 -12.54 10.33
N CYS A 259 -7.71 -11.32 10.02
CA CYS A 259 -8.12 -10.96 8.65
C CYS A 259 -6.94 -11.06 7.66
N THR A 260 -7.10 -11.89 6.62
CA THR A 260 -6.10 -12.13 5.57
C THR A 260 -6.43 -11.39 4.27
N GLU A 261 -7.69 -11.05 4.02
CA GLU A 261 -8.12 -10.25 2.86
C GLU A 261 -9.37 -9.42 3.22
N CYS A 262 -9.35 -8.12 2.91
CA CYS A 262 -10.49 -7.22 3.15
C CYS A 262 -11.47 -7.17 1.99
N ALA A 263 -12.68 -6.65 2.24
CA ALA A 263 -13.65 -6.33 1.20
C ALA A 263 -13.09 -5.34 0.16
N ALA A 264 -13.71 -5.31 -1.02
CA ALA A 264 -13.19 -4.59 -2.18
C ALA A 264 -12.87 -3.11 -1.89
N ASN A 265 -11.64 -2.72 -2.21
CA ASN A 265 -11.03 -1.40 -2.02
C ASN A 265 -10.59 -1.02 -0.60
N LEU A 266 -10.78 -1.89 0.37
CA LEU A 266 -10.12 -1.79 1.68
C LEU A 266 -8.75 -2.47 1.66
N TYR A 267 -7.93 -2.14 2.66
CA TYR A 267 -6.56 -2.60 2.86
C TYR A 267 -6.46 -3.25 4.23
N VAL A 268 -5.81 -4.41 4.30
CA VAL A 268 -5.52 -5.08 5.58
C VAL A 268 -4.46 -4.27 6.33
N LYS A 269 -4.79 -3.83 7.55
CA LYS A 269 -3.86 -3.19 8.48
C LYS A 269 -3.66 -4.06 9.72
N ALA A 270 -2.41 -4.18 10.16
CA ALA A 270 -2.00 -5.01 11.30
C ALA A 270 -1.41 -4.14 12.42
N ASP A 271 -2.25 -3.34 13.08
CA ASP A 271 -1.83 -2.51 14.21
C ASP A 271 -1.84 -3.33 15.51
N VAL A 272 -0.65 -3.64 16.04
CA VAL A 272 -0.36 -4.00 17.45
C VAL A 272 -1.51 -4.74 18.19
N GLY A 273 -1.92 -5.89 17.65
CA GLY A 273 -2.92 -6.77 18.27
C GLY A 273 -4.33 -6.73 17.70
N VAL A 274 -4.65 -5.84 16.75
CA VAL A 274 -5.94 -5.84 16.03
C VAL A 274 -5.73 -5.76 14.52
N MET A 275 -6.29 -6.73 13.80
CA MET A 275 -6.39 -6.67 12.34
C MET A 275 -7.60 -5.80 11.95
N ALA A 276 -7.41 -4.83 11.06
CA ALA A 276 -8.47 -3.92 10.62
C ALA A 276 -8.51 -3.79 9.09
N CYS A 277 -9.70 -3.56 8.54
CA CYS A 277 -9.90 -3.24 7.14
C CYS A 277 -10.18 -1.75 6.98
N VAL A 278 -9.27 -1.03 6.32
CA VAL A 278 -9.26 0.44 6.27
C VAL A 278 -9.16 0.95 4.83
N ALA A 279 -9.55 2.20 4.56
CA ALA A 279 -9.33 2.81 3.25
C ALA A 279 -7.84 3.09 3.01
N ALA A 280 -7.45 3.29 1.75
CA ALA A 280 -6.05 3.59 1.39
C ALA A 280 -5.47 4.83 2.11
N SER A 281 -6.31 5.83 2.41
CA SER A 281 -5.96 7.04 3.16
C SER A 281 -5.87 6.83 4.68
N GLU A 282 -6.29 5.68 5.19
CA GLU A 282 -6.44 5.37 6.61
C GLU A 282 -5.36 4.40 7.13
N CYS A 283 -4.38 4.03 6.29
CA CYS A 283 -3.16 3.36 6.76
C CYS A 283 -2.41 4.17 7.83
N GLY A 284 -2.58 5.50 7.87
CA GLY A 284 -2.05 6.36 8.94
C GLY A 284 -0.56 6.67 8.81
N GLU A 285 0.02 7.28 9.84
CA GLU A 285 1.48 7.52 9.89
C GLU A 285 2.24 6.19 10.03
N GLY A 286 3.41 6.09 9.38
CA GLY A 286 4.25 4.89 9.40
C GLY A 286 3.86 3.79 8.41
N PHE A 287 2.75 3.92 7.67
CA PHE A 287 2.31 2.93 6.69
C PHE A 287 1.87 3.56 5.36
N PHE A 288 1.97 2.80 4.27
CA PHE A 288 1.44 3.18 2.96
C PHE A 288 0.58 2.06 2.33
N PRO A 289 -0.43 2.41 1.51
CA PRO A 289 -1.30 1.42 0.87
C PRO A 289 -0.59 0.77 -0.34
N ALA A 290 -0.38 -0.55 -0.27
CA ALA A 290 0.28 -1.35 -1.30
C ALA A 290 -0.52 -2.63 -1.62
N THR A 291 -0.04 -3.42 -2.59
CA THR A 291 -0.60 -4.74 -2.92
C THR A 291 0.50 -5.79 -2.87
N VAL A 292 0.45 -6.67 -1.86
CA VAL A 292 1.50 -7.66 -1.56
C VAL A 292 0.94 -9.05 -1.81
N GLY A 293 1.52 -9.80 -2.75
CA GLY A 293 1.03 -11.13 -3.14
C GLY A 293 -0.40 -11.14 -3.71
N GLY A 294 -0.85 -10.02 -4.29
CA GLY A 294 -2.23 -9.82 -4.76
C GLY A 294 -3.21 -9.29 -3.72
N VAL A 295 -2.83 -9.23 -2.44
CA VAL A 295 -3.66 -8.72 -1.34
C VAL A 295 -3.37 -7.24 -1.07
N LYS A 296 -4.41 -6.42 -0.94
CA LYS A 296 -4.29 -5.00 -0.54
C LYS A 296 -3.92 -4.91 0.95
N LYS A 297 -2.79 -4.27 1.27
CA LYS A 297 -2.27 -4.13 2.65
C LYS A 297 -1.73 -2.73 2.93
N CYS A 298 -1.85 -2.28 4.16
CA CYS A 298 -1.04 -1.20 4.69
C CYS A 298 0.34 -1.78 5.04
N VAL A 299 1.37 -1.34 4.32
CA VAL A 299 2.77 -1.80 4.41
C VAL A 299 3.58 -0.78 5.21
N SER A 300 4.50 -1.24 6.06
CA SER A 300 5.33 -0.34 6.89
C SER A 300 6.29 0.48 6.03
N CYS A 301 6.51 1.74 6.40
CA CYS A 301 7.36 2.66 5.66
C CYS A 301 8.84 2.20 5.52
N ASP A 302 9.29 1.26 6.34
CA ASP A 302 10.63 0.65 6.30
C ASP A 302 10.75 -0.65 5.49
N GLU A 303 9.64 -1.24 5.00
CA GLU A 303 9.63 -2.45 4.18
C GLU A 303 10.15 -2.20 2.76
N THR A 304 11.48 -2.24 2.59
CA THR A 304 12.17 -2.02 1.30
C THR A 304 11.70 -2.95 0.18
N ASP A 305 11.45 -4.22 0.47
CA ASP A 305 10.96 -5.22 -0.51
C ASP A 305 9.59 -4.85 -1.11
N ASN A 306 8.77 -4.10 -0.35
CA ASN A 306 7.47 -3.59 -0.80
C ASN A 306 7.52 -2.12 -1.25
N GLY A 307 8.73 -1.56 -1.42
CA GLY A 307 8.97 -0.19 -1.91
C GLY A 307 9.10 0.89 -0.83
N GLY A 308 9.29 0.51 0.43
CA GLY A 308 9.64 1.39 1.55
C GLY A 308 11.09 1.91 1.51
N VAL A 309 11.51 2.53 2.60
CA VAL A 309 12.85 3.10 2.82
C VAL A 309 13.39 2.62 4.17
N GLU A 310 14.52 1.90 4.19
CA GLU A 310 15.12 1.33 5.41
C GLU A 310 15.23 2.37 6.55
N THR A 311 14.69 2.05 7.74
CA THR A 311 14.63 2.93 8.92
C THR A 311 13.87 4.26 8.72
N CYS A 312 12.82 4.24 7.91
CA CYS A 312 11.90 5.35 7.71
C CYS A 312 10.64 5.23 8.59
N ALA A 313 10.60 5.99 9.67
CA ALA A 313 9.48 6.06 10.62
C ALA A 313 8.17 6.54 9.99
N LYS A 314 8.23 7.45 9.01
CA LYS A 314 7.05 8.02 8.32
C LYS A 314 7.33 8.35 6.88
N CYS A 315 6.37 8.09 6.01
CA CYS A 315 6.51 8.26 4.57
C CYS A 315 5.17 8.64 3.91
N ALA A 316 5.22 9.04 2.65
CA ALA A 316 4.07 9.27 1.78
C ALA A 316 4.34 8.73 0.37
N LEU A 317 3.32 8.27 -0.35
CA LEU A 317 3.47 7.79 -1.72
C LEU A 317 4.03 8.88 -2.66
N LYS A 318 4.96 8.49 -3.54
CA LYS A 318 5.42 9.33 -4.65
C LYS A 318 4.27 9.59 -5.64
N THR A 319 4.31 10.74 -6.30
CA THR A 319 3.34 11.12 -7.33
C THR A 319 4.09 11.56 -8.60
N PRO A 320 4.04 10.79 -9.70
CA PRO A 320 3.41 9.46 -9.84
C PRO A 320 4.09 8.38 -8.97
N VAL A 321 3.35 7.31 -8.69
CA VAL A 321 3.89 6.09 -8.07
C VAL A 321 4.72 5.36 -9.13
N PRO A 322 6.00 5.00 -8.88
CA PRO A 322 6.80 4.24 -9.82
C PRO A 322 6.37 2.76 -9.86
N GLU A 323 6.53 2.11 -11.02
CA GLU A 323 6.16 0.70 -11.23
C GLU A 323 7.08 -0.28 -10.49
N ALA A 324 8.28 0.14 -10.09
CA ALA A 324 9.26 -0.67 -9.37
C ALA A 324 10.19 0.20 -8.50
N GLY A 325 10.80 -0.42 -7.48
CA GLY A 325 11.70 0.23 -6.52
C GLY A 325 10.95 1.02 -5.44
N THR A 326 11.62 1.98 -4.81
CA THR A 326 11.08 2.77 -3.71
C THR A 326 9.86 3.61 -4.14
N VAL A 327 8.66 3.20 -3.76
CA VAL A 327 7.39 3.87 -4.11
C VAL A 327 7.06 5.05 -3.19
N VAL A 328 7.71 5.14 -2.02
CA VAL A 328 7.46 6.20 -1.03
C VAL A 328 8.55 7.28 -1.00
N THR A 329 8.19 8.44 -0.47
CA THR A 329 9.10 9.52 -0.05
C THR A 329 9.11 9.53 1.47
N CYS A 330 10.28 9.42 2.08
CA CYS A 330 10.41 9.44 3.53
C CYS A 330 10.25 10.88 4.07
N SER A 331 9.55 11.05 5.20
CA SER A 331 9.37 12.35 5.88
C SER A 331 10.00 12.39 7.26
N GLU A 332 10.17 11.25 7.93
CA GLU A 332 10.79 11.12 9.25
C GLU A 332 11.55 9.78 9.31
N CYS A 333 12.78 9.78 9.83
CA CYS A 333 13.62 8.59 9.98
C CYS A 333 13.70 8.15 11.44
N ASP A 334 13.91 6.86 11.70
CA ASP A 334 13.97 6.32 13.05
C ASP A 334 15.21 6.75 13.84
N GLY A 335 14.99 7.06 15.13
CA GLY A 335 16.04 7.32 16.11
C GLY A 335 16.92 8.54 15.79
N SER A 336 18.18 8.29 15.42
CA SER A 336 19.20 9.32 15.14
C SER A 336 19.75 9.25 13.71
N LYS A 337 19.01 8.60 12.81
CA LYS A 337 19.22 8.64 11.36
C LYS A 337 18.88 10.03 10.81
N LYS A 338 19.48 10.40 9.67
CA LYS A 338 19.27 11.68 9.00
C LYS A 338 18.59 11.48 7.66
N LEU A 339 17.49 12.17 7.43
CA LEU A 339 16.77 12.13 6.17
C LEU A 339 17.63 12.73 5.06
N SER A 340 17.90 11.92 4.03
CA SER A 340 18.63 12.32 2.82
C SER A 340 18.00 13.52 2.09
N PRO A 341 18.78 14.30 1.30
CA PRO A 341 18.23 15.42 0.53
C PRO A 341 17.18 15.00 -0.50
N LEU A 342 17.26 13.77 -1.00
CA LEU A 342 16.30 13.19 -1.95
C LEU A 342 15.10 12.52 -1.27
N LYS A 343 15.13 12.36 0.07
CA LYS A 343 14.11 11.70 0.87
C LYS A 343 13.85 10.22 0.50
N ASP A 344 14.88 9.55 -0.02
CA ASP A 344 14.87 8.16 -0.46
C ASP A 344 15.69 7.22 0.44
N ALA A 345 16.51 7.78 1.34
CA ALA A 345 17.32 7.04 2.32
C ALA A 345 17.40 7.75 3.69
N CYS A 346 17.59 6.95 4.75
CA CYS A 346 17.82 7.38 6.13
C CYS A 346 19.28 7.07 6.55
N LEU A 347 20.11 8.11 6.60
CA LEU A 347 21.57 8.01 6.62
C LEU A 347 22.15 8.12 8.04
N ASN A 348 23.30 7.48 8.30
CA ASN A 348 23.97 7.58 9.61
C ASN A 348 24.60 9.00 9.82
N SER A 349 25.03 9.61 8.73
CA SER A 349 25.63 10.95 8.64
C SER A 349 25.19 11.60 7.32
N CYS A 350 25.08 12.93 7.29
CA CYS A 350 24.77 13.63 6.05
C CYS A 350 25.93 13.56 5.04
N PRO A 351 25.65 13.43 3.72
CA PRO A 351 26.67 13.32 2.69
C PRO A 351 27.40 14.66 2.48
N ASP A 352 28.55 14.60 1.78
CA ASP A 352 29.27 15.81 1.38
C ASP A 352 28.34 16.77 0.60
N GLY A 353 28.59 18.09 0.68
CA GLY A 353 27.72 19.13 0.12
C GLY A 353 26.43 19.39 0.91
N THR A 354 26.26 18.77 2.08
CA THR A 354 25.08 18.95 2.95
C THR A 354 25.47 19.10 4.43
N TYR A 355 24.53 19.51 5.26
CA TYR A 355 24.69 19.63 6.71
C TYR A 355 23.47 19.11 7.47
N ASP A 356 23.67 18.64 8.70
CA ASP A 356 22.57 18.18 9.57
C ASP A 356 21.77 19.38 10.09
N LYS A 357 20.50 19.44 9.72
CA LYS A 357 19.52 20.38 10.23
C LYS A 357 18.37 19.61 10.88
N GLN A 358 18.55 19.24 12.14
CA GLN A 358 17.55 18.55 12.96
C GLN A 358 17.16 17.17 12.37
N ASN A 359 18.15 16.30 12.14
CA ASN A 359 18.00 14.99 11.49
C ASN A 359 17.53 15.06 10.02
N VAL A 360 17.72 16.20 9.33
CA VAL A 360 17.49 16.34 7.89
C VAL A 360 18.73 16.93 7.23
N CYS A 361 19.21 16.28 6.17
CA CYS A 361 20.40 16.73 5.45
C CYS A 361 20.04 17.88 4.50
N ALA A 362 20.23 19.10 4.98
CA ALA A 362 19.98 20.32 4.20
C ALA A 362 21.17 20.62 3.27
N PRO A 363 20.93 21.14 2.05
CA PRO A 363 22.00 21.47 1.11
C PRO A 363 22.87 22.62 1.64
N CYS A 364 24.18 22.49 1.47
CA CYS A 364 25.10 23.63 1.56
C CYS A 364 24.95 24.54 0.32
N HIS A 365 25.58 25.72 0.35
CA HIS A 365 25.85 26.45 -0.90
C HIS A 365 26.70 25.57 -1.84
N SER A 366 26.44 25.61 -3.15
CA SER A 366 27.04 24.67 -4.12
C SER A 366 28.57 24.78 -4.28
N SER A 367 29.21 25.80 -3.69
CA SER A 367 30.67 25.89 -3.58
C SER A 367 31.28 25.07 -2.42
N CYS A 368 30.48 24.68 -1.42
CA CYS A 368 30.96 24.02 -0.21
C CYS A 368 30.86 22.49 -0.32
N ALA A 369 31.92 21.77 0.07
CA ALA A 369 31.87 20.33 0.31
C ALA A 369 31.39 20.00 1.74
N SER A 370 31.49 20.94 2.67
CA SER A 370 30.85 20.88 3.99
C SER A 370 30.58 22.30 4.47
N CYS A 371 29.58 22.51 5.31
CA CYS A 371 29.16 23.83 5.80
C CYS A 371 28.52 23.77 7.19
N THR A 372 28.25 24.93 7.81
CA THR A 372 27.35 25.03 8.97
C THR A 372 25.93 25.49 8.60
N ASP A 373 25.74 26.13 7.45
CA ASP A 373 24.44 26.46 6.88
C ASP A 373 24.51 26.60 5.35
N ALA A 374 23.37 26.89 4.71
CA ALA A 374 23.24 26.99 3.25
C ALA A 374 23.90 28.24 2.61
N THR A 375 24.63 29.09 3.36
CA THR A 375 25.25 30.30 2.79
C THR A 375 26.67 30.06 2.25
N SER A 376 27.10 30.88 1.29
CA SER A 376 28.41 30.73 0.63
C SER A 376 29.62 31.10 1.50
N ALA A 377 29.38 31.72 2.66
CA ALA A 377 30.40 32.21 3.58
C ALA A 377 30.61 31.28 4.80
N THR A 378 29.87 30.19 4.90
CA THR A 378 29.90 29.24 6.02
C THR A 378 30.36 27.84 5.61
N CYS A 379 31.06 27.73 4.47
CA CYS A 379 31.76 26.50 4.12
C CYS A 379 32.80 26.17 5.20
N THR A 380 32.88 24.91 5.61
CA THR A 380 33.91 24.36 6.51
C THR A 380 34.89 23.45 5.76
N ALA A 381 34.51 22.98 4.56
CA ALA A 381 35.39 22.32 3.61
C ALA A 381 34.97 22.66 2.17
N CYS A 382 35.92 22.61 1.23
CA CYS A 382 35.73 22.90 -0.19
C CYS A 382 35.90 21.63 -1.05
N TYR A 383 35.30 21.62 -2.23
CA TYR A 383 35.54 20.57 -3.23
C TYR A 383 36.99 20.60 -3.74
N PRO A 384 37.56 19.46 -4.18
CA PRO A 384 38.87 19.40 -4.84
C PRO A 384 39.00 20.44 -5.97
N GLY A 385 40.11 21.18 -5.99
CA GLY A 385 40.32 22.34 -6.86
C GLY A 385 39.92 23.69 -6.25
N PHE A 386 39.36 23.70 -5.04
CA PHE A 386 38.96 24.90 -4.30
C PHE A 386 39.54 24.91 -2.88
N VAL A 387 39.80 26.10 -2.35
CA VAL A 387 40.46 26.34 -1.06
C VAL A 387 39.62 27.27 -0.18
N LEU A 388 39.63 27.03 1.12
CA LEU A 388 38.76 27.72 2.07
C LEU A 388 39.32 29.09 2.47
N ASN A 389 38.88 30.14 1.78
CA ASN A 389 39.12 31.52 2.13
C ASN A 389 38.27 31.95 3.35
N ALA A 390 38.74 31.54 4.54
CA ALA A 390 38.31 32.03 5.84
C ALA A 390 39.20 33.20 6.33
N THR A 391 38.69 34.00 7.27
CA THR A 391 39.51 34.97 8.02
C THR A 391 40.42 34.28 9.05
N ALA A 392 41.46 34.97 9.53
CA ALA A 392 42.33 34.44 10.58
C ALA A 392 41.50 34.08 11.82
N GLY A 393 41.74 32.90 12.39
CA GLY A 393 40.95 32.35 13.52
C GLY A 393 39.61 31.70 13.14
N ALA A 394 38.91 32.13 12.08
CA ALA A 394 37.59 31.59 11.73
C ALA A 394 37.63 30.15 11.20
N SER A 395 36.70 29.30 11.66
CA SER A 395 36.59 27.88 11.25
C SER A 395 35.75 27.65 9.99
N ALA A 396 35.14 28.70 9.45
CA ALA A 396 34.34 28.68 8.23
C ALA A 396 34.64 29.90 7.35
N GLY A 397 34.28 29.83 6.07
CA GLY A 397 34.54 30.89 5.11
C GLY A 397 33.98 30.61 3.71
N THR A 398 34.56 31.28 2.71
CA THR A 398 34.18 31.13 1.29
C THR A 398 35.10 30.15 0.58
N CYS A 399 34.58 29.30 -0.30
CA CYS A 399 35.42 28.47 -1.18
C CYS A 399 35.79 29.26 -2.43
N VAL A 400 37.10 29.44 -2.67
CA VAL A 400 37.67 30.11 -3.86
C VAL A 400 38.53 29.13 -4.63
N GLN A 401 38.80 29.40 -5.91
CA GLN A 401 39.62 28.50 -6.73
C GLN A 401 41.05 28.38 -6.18
N GLU A 402 41.62 27.17 -6.21
CA GLU A 402 43.00 26.93 -5.80
C GLU A 402 44.00 27.82 -6.55
N CYS A 403 45.14 28.12 -5.94
CA CYS A 403 46.18 28.97 -6.54
C CYS A 403 45.69 30.37 -6.98
N THR A 404 44.73 30.97 -6.27
CA THR A 404 44.24 32.35 -6.52
C THR A 404 44.26 33.23 -5.27
N GLY A 405 44.25 34.55 -5.45
CA GLY A 405 44.24 35.54 -4.36
C GLY A 405 45.39 35.30 -3.38
N LYS A 406 45.08 35.32 -2.07
CA LYS A 406 46.06 35.09 -0.98
C LYS A 406 46.78 33.73 -1.01
N TYR A 407 46.31 32.77 -1.80
CA TYR A 407 46.96 31.45 -1.97
C TYR A 407 47.96 31.43 -3.14
N ALA A 408 48.00 32.49 -3.96
CA ALA A 408 49.05 32.76 -4.94
C ALA A 408 49.93 33.95 -4.55
N GLU A 409 49.41 34.89 -3.76
CA GLU A 409 50.13 36.06 -3.26
C GLU A 409 51.41 35.63 -2.51
N ASN A 410 52.55 36.21 -2.88
CA ASN A 410 53.88 35.87 -2.38
C ASN A 410 54.32 34.40 -2.57
N CYS A 411 53.56 33.57 -3.28
CA CYS A 411 54.01 32.25 -3.73
C CYS A 411 55.12 32.40 -4.80
N ALA A 412 56.08 31.48 -4.81
CA ALA A 412 57.10 31.46 -5.87
C ALA A 412 56.54 30.81 -7.15
N ASP A 413 57.12 31.17 -8.30
CA ASP A 413 56.52 30.85 -9.59
C ASP A 413 56.55 29.33 -9.86
N GLY A 414 55.39 28.80 -10.26
CA GLY A 414 55.17 27.35 -10.41
C GLY A 414 55.06 26.55 -9.10
N GLN A 415 55.13 27.18 -7.92
CA GLN A 415 55.17 26.48 -6.62
C GLN A 415 53.79 26.26 -5.96
N CYS A 416 52.68 26.41 -6.68
CA CYS A 416 51.36 25.99 -6.19
C CYS A 416 51.17 24.48 -6.42
N THR A 417 51.94 23.67 -5.70
CA THR A 417 52.09 22.22 -5.91
C THR A 417 51.87 21.37 -4.65
N ALA A 418 51.67 21.98 -3.48
CA ALA A 418 51.34 21.22 -2.27
C ALA A 418 49.87 20.77 -2.32
N VAL A 419 49.62 19.47 -2.54
CA VAL A 419 48.27 18.90 -2.49
C VAL A 419 47.90 18.58 -1.03
N VAL A 420 46.82 19.19 -0.54
CA VAL A 420 46.22 18.92 0.77
C VAL A 420 44.70 18.91 0.61
N GLY A 421 44.02 17.88 1.13
CA GLY A 421 42.54 17.77 1.05
C GLY A 421 41.94 17.72 -0.36
N GLY A 422 42.73 17.35 -1.38
CA GLY A 422 42.33 17.33 -2.79
C GLY A 422 42.54 18.65 -3.55
N SER A 423 43.08 19.69 -2.91
CA SER A 423 43.33 21.01 -3.51
C SER A 423 44.79 21.44 -3.38
N LYS A 424 45.25 22.33 -4.27
CA LYS A 424 46.62 22.83 -4.32
C LYS A 424 46.83 24.11 -3.50
N TYR A 425 47.98 24.13 -2.85
CA TYR A 425 48.49 25.20 -2.01
C TYR A 425 49.93 25.54 -2.38
N CYS A 426 50.43 26.67 -1.90
CA CYS A 426 51.82 27.03 -2.10
C CYS A 426 52.75 26.11 -1.30
N SER A 427 53.65 25.41 -1.97
CA SER A 427 54.70 24.55 -1.36
C SER A 427 55.96 25.36 -0.98
N LYS A 428 56.19 26.49 -1.65
CA LYS A 428 57.39 27.31 -1.51
C LYS A 428 57.09 28.77 -1.85
N CYS A 429 57.30 29.65 -0.89
CA CYS A 429 57.06 31.09 -1.01
C CYS A 429 58.27 31.84 -1.59
N ARG A 430 58.07 33.12 -1.92
CA ARG A 430 59.15 34.07 -2.24
C ARG A 430 59.96 34.39 -0.98
N ALA A 431 61.22 34.81 -1.18
CA ALA A 431 62.13 35.13 -0.07
C ALA A 431 61.53 36.16 0.90
N GLY A 432 61.62 35.90 2.21
CA GLY A 432 60.98 36.69 3.26
C GLY A 432 59.57 36.24 3.66
N PHE A 433 59.07 35.15 3.06
CA PHE A 433 57.79 34.51 3.39
C PHE A 433 57.97 32.98 3.54
N ALA A 434 57.06 32.33 4.29
CA ALA A 434 56.99 30.88 4.42
C ALA A 434 55.52 30.38 4.39
N PRO A 435 55.23 29.12 4.02
CA PRO A 435 53.86 28.67 3.83
C PRO A 435 53.25 28.14 5.13
N VAL A 436 52.18 28.78 5.60
CA VAL A 436 51.38 28.33 6.77
C VAL A 436 49.92 28.21 6.35
N ASP A 437 49.32 27.04 6.58
CA ASP A 437 48.00 26.63 6.04
C ASP A 437 47.87 26.89 4.52
N GLY A 438 48.99 26.77 3.81
CA GLY A 438 49.10 26.99 2.36
C GLY A 438 49.09 28.45 1.89
N VAL A 439 49.13 29.42 2.81
CA VAL A 439 49.26 30.86 2.55
C VAL A 439 50.69 31.33 2.84
N CYS A 440 51.26 32.15 1.97
CA CYS A 440 52.59 32.73 2.19
C CYS A 440 52.53 33.89 3.19
N VAL A 441 52.90 33.61 4.44
CA VAL A 441 52.96 34.59 5.53
C VAL A 441 54.38 35.12 5.72
N SER A 442 54.52 36.39 6.10
CA SER A 442 55.83 37.01 6.26
C SER A 442 56.64 36.32 7.37
N SER A 443 57.91 36.06 7.09
CA SER A 443 58.79 35.20 7.89
C SER A 443 60.14 35.87 8.14
N THR A 444 60.12 37.08 8.71
CA THR A 444 61.34 37.82 9.05
C THR A 444 62.05 37.20 10.26
N THR A 445 63.37 37.38 10.35
CA THR A 445 64.18 36.94 11.50
C THR A 445 63.74 37.52 12.85
N THR A 446 62.99 38.62 12.83
CA THR A 446 62.41 39.29 13.99
C THR A 446 61.03 38.76 14.40
N ARG A 447 60.34 38.00 13.54
CA ARG A 447 58.98 37.51 13.78
C ARG A 447 58.69 36.26 12.95
N ALA A 448 59.04 35.09 13.49
CA ALA A 448 58.63 33.81 12.93
C ALA A 448 57.07 33.71 12.89
N PRO A 449 56.50 33.12 11.84
CA PRO A 449 55.06 32.86 11.78
C PRO A 449 54.67 31.72 12.73
N THR A 450 53.45 31.79 13.28
CA THR A 450 52.93 30.75 14.19
C THR A 450 52.94 29.38 13.51
N GLY A 451 53.42 28.36 14.22
CA GLY A 451 53.44 26.99 13.73
C GLY A 451 54.60 26.61 12.80
N CYS A 452 55.48 27.55 12.39
CA CYS A 452 56.52 27.31 11.39
C CYS A 452 57.87 27.95 11.76
N THR A 453 58.94 27.16 11.64
CA THR A 453 60.33 27.59 11.66
C THR A 453 60.77 27.87 10.21
N PRO A 454 60.99 29.13 9.79
CA PRO A 454 61.26 29.45 8.38
C PRO A 454 62.62 28.95 7.89
N GLY A 455 62.66 28.46 6.66
CA GLY A 455 63.88 28.23 5.89
C GLY A 455 64.35 29.48 5.14
N THR A 456 65.60 29.48 4.71
CA THR A 456 66.16 30.55 3.85
C THR A 456 65.66 30.49 2.41
N ASP A 457 64.97 29.42 2.02
CA ASP A 457 64.55 29.12 0.66
C ASP A 457 63.06 29.39 0.40
N GLY A 458 62.30 29.87 1.39
CA GLY A 458 60.86 30.11 1.30
C GLY A 458 59.97 28.93 1.71
N THR A 459 60.53 27.89 2.35
CA THR A 459 59.78 26.78 2.97
C THR A 459 59.79 26.88 4.50
N CYS A 460 59.03 26.01 5.19
CA CYS A 460 59.21 25.75 6.62
C CYS A 460 60.16 24.55 6.81
N THR A 461 61.19 24.71 7.65
CA THR A 461 62.18 23.64 7.94
C THR A 461 61.73 22.69 9.06
N ALA A 462 60.90 23.20 9.96
CA ALA A 462 60.21 22.45 11.00
C ALA A 462 58.90 23.18 11.35
N CYS A 463 57.96 22.47 11.95
CA CYS A 463 56.71 23.06 12.47
C CYS A 463 56.70 23.00 14.02
N THR A 464 55.72 23.62 14.65
CA THR A 464 55.57 23.62 16.12
C THR A 464 54.15 23.25 16.55
N ASP A 465 53.98 22.94 17.84
CA ASP A 465 52.67 22.80 18.48
C ASP A 465 51.78 21.74 17.79
N THR A 466 50.56 22.12 17.37
CA THR A 466 49.60 21.29 16.62
C THR A 466 49.68 21.48 15.10
N TYR A 467 50.77 22.05 14.60
CA TYR A 467 51.07 22.07 13.16
C TYR A 467 51.94 20.87 12.80
N PHE A 468 51.81 20.37 11.56
CA PHE A 468 52.66 19.34 10.99
C PHE A 468 53.27 19.81 9.67
N LEU A 469 54.48 19.31 9.38
CA LEU A 469 55.18 19.59 8.12
C LEU A 469 54.56 18.75 6.99
N GLN A 470 54.20 19.40 5.89
CA GLN A 470 53.75 18.74 4.67
C GLN A 470 54.15 19.57 3.45
N SER A 471 54.78 18.95 2.45
CA SER A 471 55.03 19.58 1.13
C SER A 471 55.69 20.98 1.18
N GLY A 472 56.59 21.22 2.15
CA GLY A 472 57.31 22.49 2.33
C GLY A 472 56.62 23.54 3.20
N GLY A 473 55.39 23.30 3.67
CA GLY A 473 54.63 24.21 4.55
C GLY A 473 54.17 23.56 5.86
N CYS A 474 53.74 24.37 6.81
CA CYS A 474 53.15 23.92 8.08
C CYS A 474 51.63 24.05 8.07
N TYR A 475 50.92 22.98 8.43
CA TYR A 475 49.46 22.90 8.38
C TYR A 475 48.88 22.52 9.75
N GLN A 476 47.80 23.16 10.19
CA GLN A 476 47.21 22.92 11.51
C GLN A 476 46.34 21.66 11.53
N SER A 477 46.62 20.66 12.37
CA SER A 477 45.85 19.40 12.39
C SER A 477 44.41 19.54 12.89
N THR A 478 44.09 20.64 13.57
CA THR A 478 42.75 20.91 14.12
C THR A 478 41.87 21.75 13.20
N LYS A 479 42.37 22.20 12.04
CA LYS A 479 41.67 23.15 11.16
C LYS A 479 41.83 22.81 9.68
N TYR A 480 40.85 23.18 8.84
CA TYR A 480 40.97 23.06 7.39
C TYR A 480 42.06 24.02 6.85
N PRO A 481 43.00 23.56 5.99
CA PRO A 481 43.00 22.25 5.32
C PRO A 481 43.80 21.15 6.05
N GLY A 482 44.61 21.45 7.06
CA GLY A 482 45.49 20.47 7.71
C GLY A 482 44.75 19.26 8.32
N ASN A 483 43.57 19.50 8.90
CA ASN A 483 42.69 18.45 9.44
C ASN A 483 42.16 17.44 8.41
N THR A 484 42.28 17.73 7.11
CA THR A 484 41.92 16.78 6.05
C THR A 484 42.96 15.69 5.86
N LEU A 485 44.20 15.92 6.31
CA LEU A 485 45.35 15.01 6.14
C LEU A 485 45.90 14.48 7.47
N CYS A 486 45.75 15.21 8.57
CA CYS A 486 46.23 14.82 9.90
C CYS A 486 45.19 15.10 10.99
N SER A 487 44.83 14.11 11.81
CA SER A 487 43.90 14.31 12.94
C SER A 487 44.63 14.78 14.21
N ASN A 488 45.85 14.28 14.42
CA ASN A 488 46.65 14.58 15.60
C ASN A 488 48.09 14.93 15.19
N ALA A 489 48.52 16.15 15.51
CA ALA A 489 49.91 16.59 15.38
C ALA A 489 50.49 17.02 16.73
N ALA A 490 51.77 16.74 16.92
CA ALA A 490 52.54 17.12 18.10
C ALA A 490 53.99 17.42 17.72
N SER A 491 54.58 18.45 18.34
CA SER A 491 55.99 18.83 18.15
C SER A 491 56.39 19.00 16.67
N GLY A 492 55.49 19.55 15.85
CA GLY A 492 55.74 19.80 14.43
C GLY A 492 55.50 18.62 13.48
N LYS A 493 55.00 17.49 13.99
CA LYS A 493 54.83 16.23 13.25
C LYS A 493 53.41 15.71 13.33
N CYS A 494 52.89 15.14 12.24
CA CYS A 494 51.66 14.34 12.33
C CYS A 494 51.96 13.00 13.02
N THR A 495 51.11 12.59 13.95
CA THR A 495 51.17 11.27 14.61
C THR A 495 50.05 10.35 14.13
N GLN A 496 49.01 10.89 13.49
CA GLN A 496 47.90 10.11 12.93
C GLN A 496 47.36 10.78 11.64
N CYS A 497 47.65 10.19 10.48
CA CYS A 497 47.16 10.65 9.20
C CYS A 497 45.71 10.20 8.98
N THR A 498 44.84 11.12 8.52
CA THR A 498 43.43 10.83 8.23
C THR A 498 43.22 10.12 6.89
N ASN A 499 44.21 10.17 5.99
CA ASN A 499 44.14 9.52 4.67
C ASN A 499 44.42 8.00 4.70
N GLY A 500 44.59 7.41 5.88
CA GLY A 500 44.83 5.97 6.05
C GLY A 500 46.29 5.52 5.86
N GLN A 501 47.20 6.43 5.50
CA GLN A 501 48.63 6.15 5.40
C GLN A 501 49.32 6.25 6.77
N GLN A 502 50.52 5.68 6.91
CA GLN A 502 51.37 5.87 8.08
C GLN A 502 52.20 7.14 7.93
N ALA A 503 52.30 7.96 8.98
CA ALA A 503 53.18 9.13 8.98
C ALA A 503 54.65 8.71 8.87
N ASP A 504 55.47 9.44 8.10
CA ASP A 504 56.91 9.19 8.06
C ASP A 504 57.54 9.49 9.44
N ASN A 505 58.24 8.50 10.00
CA ASN A 505 58.86 8.58 11.32
C ASN A 505 59.85 9.75 11.46
N ASN A 506 60.48 10.19 10.35
CA ASN A 506 61.50 11.21 10.36
C ASN A 506 60.89 12.63 10.35
N SER A 507 60.06 12.93 9.36
CA SER A 507 59.46 14.26 9.14
C SER A 507 58.12 14.46 9.83
N GLY A 508 57.36 13.40 10.09
CA GLY A 508 55.96 13.50 10.49
C GLY A 508 55.01 13.90 9.34
N SER A 509 55.46 13.83 8.09
CA SER A 509 54.62 14.07 6.91
C SER A 509 53.73 12.85 6.62
N CYS A 510 52.55 13.07 6.06
CA CYS A 510 51.67 12.01 5.59
C CYS A 510 51.92 11.71 4.10
N PRO A 511 52.20 10.45 3.71
CA PRO A 511 52.29 10.06 2.30
C PRO A 511 51.00 10.37 1.55
N ALA A 512 51.10 10.88 0.32
CA ALA A 512 49.94 11.25 -0.47
C ALA A 512 49.23 10.02 -1.08
N CYS A 513 47.89 10.07 -1.14
CA CYS A 513 47.10 9.19 -2.00
C CYS A 513 47.11 9.72 -3.45
N ASP A 514 46.49 9.00 -4.39
CA ASP A 514 46.06 9.61 -5.65
C ASP A 514 45.20 10.87 -5.39
N PRO A 515 45.32 11.95 -6.20
CA PRO A 515 44.59 13.21 -5.98
C PRO A 515 43.05 13.11 -5.95
N THR A 516 42.45 12.02 -6.44
CA THR A 516 41.00 11.77 -6.38
C THR A 516 40.56 11.10 -5.07
N CYS A 517 41.50 10.63 -4.25
CA CYS A 517 41.24 9.71 -3.15
C CYS A 517 41.52 10.32 -1.77
N LYS A 518 40.45 10.40 -0.97
CA LYS A 518 40.44 10.91 0.42
C LYS A 518 41.18 9.98 1.39
N THR A 519 41.07 8.67 1.18
CA THR A 519 41.88 7.67 1.88
C THR A 519 42.32 6.55 0.93
N CYS A 520 43.48 5.95 1.19
CA CYS A 520 44.08 4.91 0.33
C CYS A 520 44.87 3.87 1.14
N THR A 521 45.03 2.67 0.58
CA THR A 521 45.91 1.62 1.11
C THR A 521 47.36 1.78 0.63
N ALA A 522 47.59 2.32 -0.57
CA ALA A 522 48.91 2.59 -1.13
C ALA A 522 49.07 4.05 -1.58
N LYS A 523 50.28 4.58 -1.40
CA LYS A 523 50.72 5.92 -1.86
C LYS A 523 50.56 6.06 -3.37
N GLU A 524 49.98 7.17 -3.82
CA GLU A 524 49.93 7.63 -5.23
C GLU A 524 49.34 6.62 -6.26
N ASP A 525 48.67 5.55 -5.83
CA ASP A 525 48.02 4.58 -6.74
C ASP A 525 46.50 4.86 -6.87
N PRO A 526 46.00 5.19 -8.08
CA PRO A 526 44.57 5.44 -8.32
C PRO A 526 43.68 4.20 -8.16
N ASN A 527 44.26 3.00 -8.03
CA ASN A 527 43.55 1.73 -7.83
C ASN A 527 43.65 1.23 -6.37
N ALA A 528 44.17 2.05 -5.46
CA ALA A 528 44.37 1.70 -4.05
C ALA A 528 43.42 2.47 -3.11
N CYS A 529 42.32 3.01 -3.62
CA CYS A 529 41.50 3.98 -2.90
C CYS A 529 40.45 3.33 -1.99
N SER A 530 40.49 3.73 -0.72
CA SER A 530 39.58 3.27 0.32
C SER A 530 38.32 4.13 0.38
N ALA A 531 38.47 5.47 0.31
CA ALA A 531 37.38 6.43 0.20
C ALA A 531 37.75 7.60 -0.72
N CYS A 532 36.75 8.20 -1.37
CA CYS A 532 36.93 9.25 -2.36
C CYS A 532 36.74 10.66 -1.77
N PHE A 533 37.25 11.69 -2.46
CA PHE A 533 36.97 13.08 -2.09
C PHE A 533 35.53 13.50 -2.47
N PRO A 534 34.99 14.57 -1.84
CA PRO A 534 33.73 15.19 -2.24
C PRO A 534 33.66 15.42 -3.76
N GLY A 535 32.55 15.02 -4.39
CA GLY A 535 32.39 15.07 -5.85
C GLY A 535 32.89 13.85 -6.62
N TYR A 536 33.33 12.79 -5.92
CA TYR A 536 33.74 11.52 -6.52
C TYR A 536 33.03 10.33 -5.84
N TYR A 537 32.50 9.39 -6.63
CA TYR A 537 32.06 8.08 -6.16
C TYR A 537 33.18 7.05 -6.27
N LYS A 538 33.05 5.96 -5.51
CA LYS A 538 33.95 4.82 -5.57
C LYS A 538 33.47 3.81 -6.61
N SER A 539 34.35 3.40 -7.52
CA SER A 539 34.13 2.30 -8.46
C SER A 539 35.28 1.31 -8.32
N GLY A 540 34.99 0.08 -7.88
CA GLY A 540 36.03 -0.86 -7.45
C GLY A 540 36.91 -0.25 -6.35
N ASN A 541 38.20 -0.06 -6.64
CA ASN A 541 39.15 0.64 -5.76
C ASN A 541 39.62 2.00 -6.33
N SER A 542 38.88 2.55 -7.30
CA SER A 542 39.18 3.84 -7.95
C SER A 542 38.11 4.89 -7.63
N CYS A 543 38.45 6.17 -7.78
CA CYS A 543 37.55 7.29 -7.48
C CYS A 543 37.20 8.10 -8.73
N ILE A 544 35.91 8.11 -9.10
CA ILE A 544 35.39 8.64 -10.36
C ILE A 544 34.47 9.82 -10.07
N LYS A 545 34.55 10.90 -10.87
CA LYS A 545 33.73 12.11 -10.64
C LYS A 545 32.23 11.82 -10.74
N CYS A 546 31.42 12.45 -9.89
CA CYS A 546 29.96 12.29 -9.89
C CYS A 546 29.27 12.63 -11.23
N ASP A 547 29.91 13.41 -12.10
CA ASP A 547 29.44 13.73 -13.46
C ASP A 547 30.16 12.96 -14.58
N ALA A 548 30.91 11.90 -14.25
CA ALA A 548 31.60 11.01 -15.19
C ALA A 548 31.12 9.54 -15.06
N ASN A 549 31.12 8.83 -16.18
CA ASN A 549 30.80 7.40 -16.24
C ASN A 549 32.06 6.56 -16.00
N ASP A 550 31.90 5.40 -15.37
CA ASP A 550 32.89 4.32 -15.37
C ASP A 550 32.20 2.96 -15.41
N SER A 551 32.72 2.04 -16.23
CA SER A 551 32.32 0.63 -16.29
C SER A 551 30.80 0.43 -16.49
N GLN A 552 30.04 0.19 -15.42
CA GLN A 552 28.57 0.02 -15.44
C GLN A 552 27.83 1.10 -14.64
N ILE A 553 28.54 2.11 -14.15
CA ILE A 553 28.02 3.24 -13.38
C ILE A 553 27.98 4.49 -14.27
N THR A 554 26.81 5.13 -14.33
CA THR A 554 26.57 6.35 -15.09
C THR A 554 26.63 7.57 -14.17
N GLY A 555 27.46 8.55 -14.50
CA GLY A 555 27.54 9.83 -13.80
C GLY A 555 26.35 10.74 -14.14
N VAL A 556 25.93 11.55 -13.17
CA VAL A 556 24.87 12.54 -13.36
C VAL A 556 25.51 13.87 -13.76
N SER A 557 25.25 14.33 -14.98
CA SER A 557 25.78 15.61 -15.48
C SER A 557 25.48 16.76 -14.53
N GLY A 558 26.50 17.54 -14.18
CA GLY A 558 26.34 18.66 -13.24
C GLY A 558 26.25 18.25 -11.77
N CYS A 559 26.40 16.98 -11.39
CA CYS A 559 26.43 16.56 -10.00
C CYS A 559 27.68 17.09 -9.26
N LEU A 560 27.55 17.29 -7.94
CA LEU A 560 28.61 17.73 -7.02
C LEU A 560 28.75 16.80 -5.80
N SER A 561 27.70 16.09 -5.42
CA SER A 561 27.75 15.10 -4.34
C SER A 561 26.87 13.92 -4.70
N CYS A 562 27.42 12.71 -4.59
CA CYS A 562 26.74 11.50 -4.98
C CYS A 562 27.16 10.27 -4.17
N ALA A 563 26.31 9.25 -4.18
CA ALA A 563 26.67 7.88 -3.80
C ALA A 563 26.68 6.95 -5.03
N PRO A 564 27.52 5.90 -5.06
CA PRO A 564 27.40 4.84 -6.07
C PRO A 564 26.07 4.08 -5.89
N PRO A 565 25.50 3.53 -6.98
CA PRO A 565 24.26 2.77 -6.91
C PRO A 565 24.44 1.42 -6.21
N SER A 566 23.38 0.95 -5.54
CA SER A 566 23.30 -0.40 -4.98
C SER A 566 23.60 -1.46 -6.04
N GLY A 567 24.58 -2.33 -5.79
CA GLY A 567 25.01 -3.36 -6.74
C GLY A 567 25.99 -2.86 -7.83
N ASN A 568 26.55 -1.64 -7.71
CA ASN A 568 27.57 -1.06 -8.59
C ASN A 568 27.15 -0.93 -10.08
N GLN A 569 25.84 -0.81 -10.35
CA GLN A 569 25.28 -0.73 -11.70
C GLN A 569 24.18 0.36 -11.77
N GLY A 570 24.16 1.13 -12.86
CA GLY A 570 23.15 2.18 -13.09
C GLY A 570 23.65 3.60 -12.76
N SER A 571 22.72 4.55 -12.59
CA SER A 571 23.06 5.95 -12.28
C SER A 571 23.58 6.12 -10.86
N VAL A 572 24.55 6.99 -10.65
CA VAL A 572 24.86 7.49 -9.30
C VAL A 572 23.66 8.22 -8.70
N ILE A 573 23.50 8.12 -7.38
CA ILE A 573 22.48 8.83 -6.61
C ILE A 573 23.00 10.25 -6.39
N CYS A 574 22.46 11.26 -7.08
CA CYS A 574 22.97 12.63 -7.01
C CYS A 574 22.24 13.48 -5.96
N TYR A 575 22.90 13.75 -4.84
CA TYR A 575 22.34 14.54 -3.73
C TYR A 575 22.29 16.04 -4.01
N ILE A 576 23.31 16.58 -4.71
CA ILE A 576 23.50 18.02 -4.97
C ILE A 576 24.02 18.24 -6.39
N THR A 577 23.41 19.16 -7.14
CA THR A 577 23.89 19.63 -8.45
C THR A 577 24.56 21.02 -8.36
N LYS A 578 25.28 21.40 -9.43
CA LYS A 578 25.96 22.70 -9.57
C LYS A 578 25.02 23.91 -9.41
N ASP A 579 23.75 23.75 -9.79
CA ASP A 579 22.69 24.77 -9.63
C ASP A 579 22.11 24.85 -8.19
N GLY A 580 22.62 24.04 -7.24
CA GLY A 580 22.13 23.98 -5.86
C GLY A 580 20.85 23.15 -5.67
N GLY A 581 20.41 22.43 -6.70
CA GLY A 581 19.24 21.55 -6.63
C GLY A 581 19.58 20.13 -6.18
N SER A 582 18.62 19.45 -5.56
CA SER A 582 18.71 18.01 -5.25
C SER A 582 18.24 17.17 -6.44
N GLY A 583 19.16 16.40 -7.02
CA GLY A 583 19.03 15.75 -8.33
C GLY A 583 18.34 14.37 -8.33
N GLY A 584 17.24 14.22 -7.61
CA GLY A 584 16.55 12.92 -7.45
C GLY A 584 15.58 12.59 -8.58
N GLY A 585 16.03 11.87 -9.62
CA GLY A 585 15.13 11.26 -10.60
C GLY A 585 15.81 10.68 -11.84
N ASN A 586 15.65 9.37 -12.05
CA ASN A 586 16.08 8.68 -13.27
C ASN A 586 15.33 9.20 -14.50
N THR A 587 15.94 10.13 -15.26
CA THR A 587 15.56 10.37 -16.66
C THR A 587 16.80 10.55 -17.52
N ASN A 588 16.87 9.80 -18.62
CA ASN A 588 17.67 10.18 -19.78
C ASN A 588 17.06 11.47 -20.36
N LYS A 589 17.51 12.64 -19.90
CA LYS A 589 16.96 13.92 -20.33
C LYS A 589 18.00 14.84 -20.95
N SER A 590 18.31 14.54 -22.21
CA SER A 590 18.89 15.49 -23.14
C SER A 590 17.99 16.71 -23.29
N GLY A 591 18.33 17.81 -22.61
CA GLY A 591 17.82 19.14 -22.91
C GLY A 591 16.77 19.74 -21.97
N LEU A 592 17.02 21.02 -21.68
CA LEU A 592 16.10 22.07 -21.22
C LEU A 592 15.60 22.02 -19.76
N SER A 593 15.76 23.18 -19.11
CA SER A 593 15.41 23.44 -17.72
C SER A 593 13.91 23.32 -17.45
N THR A 594 13.57 22.75 -16.28
CA THR A 594 12.19 22.56 -15.80
C THR A 594 11.50 23.88 -15.41
N GLY A 595 12.20 25.02 -15.43
CA GLY A 595 11.71 26.35 -15.04
C GLY A 595 10.63 26.99 -15.93
N ALA A 596 9.91 26.22 -16.74
CA ALA A 596 8.88 26.72 -17.67
C ALA A 596 7.54 25.93 -17.65
N ILE A 597 7.45 24.80 -16.92
CA ILE A 597 6.29 23.89 -17.00
C ILE A 597 5.49 23.92 -15.67
N ALA A 598 4.97 25.10 -15.35
CA ALA A 598 4.06 25.34 -14.23
C ALA A 598 3.01 26.41 -14.59
N GLY A 599 2.33 26.25 -15.74
CA GLY A 599 1.38 27.28 -16.21
C GLY A 599 0.48 26.95 -17.40
N ILE A 600 0.51 25.73 -17.98
CA ILE A 600 -0.19 25.42 -19.24
C ILE A 600 -1.14 24.20 -19.11
N SER A 601 -2.00 24.22 -18.08
CA SER A 601 -3.09 23.23 -17.93
C SER A 601 -4.49 23.85 -17.87
N VAL A 602 -4.61 25.15 -17.59
CA VAL A 602 -5.91 25.86 -17.54
C VAL A 602 -6.29 26.44 -18.91
N ALA A 603 -5.32 27.00 -19.64
CA ALA A 603 -5.55 27.63 -20.95
C ALA A 603 -6.16 26.64 -21.98
N ALA A 604 -5.67 25.40 -22.03
CA ALA A 604 -6.20 24.38 -22.94
C ALA A 604 -7.67 24.04 -22.65
N ILE A 605 -8.04 23.91 -21.36
CA ILE A 605 -9.42 23.59 -20.95
C ILE A 605 -10.36 24.75 -21.27
N VAL A 606 -9.94 26.00 -21.05
CA VAL A 606 -10.73 27.19 -21.41
C VAL A 606 -10.89 27.33 -22.94
N VAL A 607 -9.85 27.06 -23.72
CA VAL A 607 -9.91 27.10 -25.20
C VAL A 607 -10.81 25.99 -25.76
N VAL A 608 -10.68 24.75 -25.27
CA VAL A 608 -11.53 23.63 -25.71
C VAL A 608 -12.98 23.82 -25.26
N GLY A 609 -13.23 24.24 -24.01
CA GLY A 609 -14.57 24.56 -23.51
C GLY A 609 -15.22 25.71 -24.29
N GLY A 610 -14.46 26.76 -24.61
CA GLY A 610 -14.90 27.87 -25.45
C GLY A 610 -15.24 27.44 -26.88
N LEU A 611 -14.41 26.59 -27.50
CA LEU A 611 -14.67 26.03 -28.84
C LEU A 611 -15.92 25.15 -28.87
N VAL A 612 -16.09 24.24 -27.89
CA VAL A 612 -17.28 23.38 -27.81
C VAL A 612 -18.53 24.23 -27.55
N GLY A 613 -18.48 25.21 -26.65
CA GLY A 613 -19.58 26.15 -26.42
C GLY A 613 -19.96 26.96 -27.67
N PHE A 614 -18.96 27.48 -28.40
CA PHE A 614 -19.18 28.21 -29.64
C PHE A 614 -19.76 27.33 -30.75
N LEU A 615 -19.29 26.10 -30.90
CA LEU A 615 -19.82 25.14 -31.88
C LEU A 615 -21.26 24.75 -31.56
N CYS A 616 -21.59 24.45 -30.30
CA CYS A 616 -22.97 24.19 -29.88
C CYS A 616 -23.89 25.38 -30.16
N TRP A 617 -23.46 26.61 -29.86
CA TRP A 617 -24.23 27.81 -30.18
C TRP A 617 -24.40 28.01 -31.70
N TRP A 618 -23.33 27.83 -32.47
CA TRP A 618 -23.34 27.99 -33.92
C TRP A 618 -24.28 26.99 -34.61
N PHE A 619 -24.25 25.71 -34.23
CA PHE A 619 -25.13 24.69 -34.83
C PHE A 619 -26.59 24.78 -34.35
N ILE A 620 -26.85 25.19 -33.11
CA ILE A 620 -28.22 25.25 -32.57
C ILE A 620 -28.93 26.56 -32.96
N CYS A 621 -28.25 27.71 -32.91
CA CYS A 621 -28.89 29.02 -33.12
C CYS A 621 -28.89 29.51 -34.58
N ARG A 622 -27.97 29.03 -35.43
CA ARG A 622 -27.92 29.44 -36.86
C ARG A 622 -28.99 28.76 -37.73
N GLY A 623 -29.81 27.89 -37.17
CA GLY A 623 -30.94 27.22 -37.86
C GLY A 623 -32.24 28.05 -37.93
N ARG A 624 -32.29 29.27 -37.38
CA ARG A 624 -33.43 30.19 -37.48
C ARG A 624 -32.99 31.65 -37.64
N ALA A 625 -32.51 31.98 -38.83
CA ALA A 625 -32.39 33.35 -39.36
C ALA A 625 -32.69 33.30 -40.87
#